data_AF-A0A238FV92-F1
#
_entry.id   AF-A0A238FV92-F1
#
_cell.length_a   1.000
_cell.length_b   1.000
_cell.length_c   1.000
_cell.angle_alpha   90.00
_cell.angle_beta   90.00
_cell.angle_gamma   90.00
#
_symmetry.space_group_name_H-M   'P 1'
#
loop_
_entity.id
_entity.type
_entity.pdbx_description
1 polymer ?
#
loop_
_entity_poly.entity_id
_entity_poly.type
_entity_poly.pdbx_seq_one_letter_code
_entity_poly.pdbx_strand_id
1 'polypeptide(L)'
;MSPVIPFSERPQGDIVCLFGPCSLFQPTQTGAASRDVDGTLTPARRTASAEILEVLKQVRAKAVIGFVGGSDLPKITEQLAVHGQNIQSFLNPHHNPVTDDFDFCFAENGLTAIKLGEELDSASFIKFIGEEKYKKMVKFILHYIADLDIPIKRGTFIEFRNGMINIQERDEFEKYDKESKVRATFVEELKKEFADYGLTYSIGGQISFDVFPNGWDKTYALRHIEKENFKEIHFFGDKTYKGGNDYEIYMDSRTIGHAVQSPDDTIHELKTLFQL
;
A
#
# COMPACT_ATOMS: atom_id res chain seq x y z
N MET A 1 -13.60 -0.22 -25.24
CA MET A 1 -13.70 -0.78 -23.88
C MET A 1 -14.71 -1.90 -23.94
N SER A 2 -14.38 -3.09 -23.42
CA SER A 2 -15.42 -4.09 -23.16
C SER A 2 -16.46 -3.47 -22.23
N PRO A 3 -17.77 -3.75 -22.39
CA PRO A 3 -18.78 -3.19 -21.52
C PRO A 3 -18.49 -3.56 -20.07
N VAL A 4 -18.47 -2.56 -19.19
CA VAL A 4 -18.33 -2.77 -17.74
C VAL A 4 -19.55 -3.54 -17.26
N ILE A 5 -19.35 -4.77 -16.81
CA ILE A 5 -20.43 -5.60 -16.26
C ILE A 5 -20.72 -5.12 -14.82
N PRO A 6 -21.94 -4.63 -14.53
CA PRO A 6 -22.32 -4.23 -13.17
C PRO A 6 -22.08 -5.37 -12.18
N PHE A 7 -21.68 -5.03 -10.94
CA PHE A 7 -21.43 -6.05 -9.91
C PHE A 7 -22.64 -6.95 -9.71
N SER A 8 -23.85 -6.39 -9.67
CA SER A 8 -25.11 -7.11 -9.51
C SER A 8 -25.42 -8.15 -10.60
N GLU A 9 -24.77 -8.06 -11.76
CA GLU A 9 -24.97 -9.00 -12.88
C GLU A 9 -23.98 -10.19 -12.83
N ARG A 10 -23.00 -10.17 -11.91
CA ARG A 10 -22.04 -11.26 -11.76
C ARG A 10 -22.60 -12.36 -10.84
N PRO A 11 -22.33 -13.65 -11.13
CA PRO A 11 -22.81 -14.78 -10.34
C PRO A 11 -22.58 -14.69 -8.82
N GLN A 12 -21.46 -14.10 -8.41
CA GLN A 12 -21.03 -13.86 -7.02
C GLN A 12 -20.65 -12.39 -6.84
N GLY A 13 -21.44 -11.49 -7.43
CA GLY A 13 -21.18 -10.04 -7.43
C GLY A 13 -21.28 -9.35 -6.07
N ASP A 14 -21.75 -10.05 -5.04
CA ASP A 14 -21.76 -9.62 -3.64
C ASP A 14 -20.49 -10.02 -2.88
N ILE A 15 -19.52 -10.64 -3.56
CA ILE A 15 -18.18 -10.95 -3.04
C ILE A 15 -17.14 -10.04 -3.70
N VAL A 16 -16.22 -9.50 -2.90
CA VAL A 16 -15.03 -8.79 -3.38
C VAL A 16 -13.75 -9.45 -2.86
N CYS A 17 -12.77 -9.63 -3.74
CA CYS A 17 -11.43 -10.08 -3.40
C CYS A 17 -10.42 -8.93 -3.57
N LEU A 18 -9.77 -8.55 -2.46
CA LEU A 18 -8.71 -7.56 -2.41
C LEU A 18 -7.36 -8.26 -2.27
N PHE A 19 -6.40 -7.90 -3.12
CA PHE A 19 -5.05 -8.43 -3.09
C PHE A 19 -4.07 -7.34 -2.64
N GLY A 20 -3.20 -7.60 -1.67
CA GLY A 20 -2.07 -6.73 -1.36
C GLY A 20 -0.95 -6.90 -2.40
N PRO A 21 -0.79 -6.03 -3.42
CA PRO A 21 0.28 -6.19 -4.38
C PRO A 21 1.62 -5.90 -3.69
N CYS A 22 2.63 -6.68 -4.08
CA CYS A 22 3.96 -6.71 -3.49
C CYS A 22 4.50 -5.31 -3.12
N SER A 23 4.69 -5.04 -1.82
CA SER A 23 5.31 -3.79 -1.38
C SER A 23 6.83 -3.87 -1.48
N LEU A 24 7.42 -3.20 -2.47
CA LEU A 24 8.85 -2.89 -2.49
C LEU A 24 9.17 -1.92 -1.34
N PHE A 25 9.58 -2.46 -0.19
CA PHE A 25 10.38 -1.70 0.76
C PHE A 25 11.82 -1.62 0.21
N GLN A 26 12.45 -0.44 0.29
CA GLN A 26 13.80 -0.19 -0.24
C GLN A 26 14.86 -1.12 0.39
N PRO A 27 15.96 -1.42 -0.32
CA PRO A 27 16.92 -2.43 0.11
C PRO A 27 17.70 -1.97 1.35
N THR A 28 17.62 -2.71 2.44
CA THR A 28 18.71 -2.74 3.41
C THR A 28 19.82 -3.62 2.84
N GLN A 29 20.83 -3.01 2.22
CA GLN A 29 22.06 -3.74 1.96
C GLN A 29 22.75 -3.98 3.30
N THR A 30 22.67 -5.21 3.82
CA THR A 30 23.83 -6.03 4.26
C THR A 30 23.36 -7.27 5.04
N GLY A 31 23.73 -8.44 4.52
CA GLY A 31 24.22 -9.58 5.30
C GLY A 31 23.27 -10.35 6.24
N ALA A 32 22.90 -11.55 5.80
CA ALA A 32 22.40 -12.70 6.56
C ALA A 32 20.88 -12.78 6.87
N ALA A 33 20.20 -13.53 5.98
CA ALA A 33 19.04 -14.38 6.23
C ALA A 33 17.69 -13.73 6.64
N SER A 34 16.98 -13.21 5.65
CA SER A 34 15.58 -13.60 5.41
C SER A 34 15.42 -13.78 3.91
N ARG A 35 14.95 -14.94 3.46
CA ARG A 35 14.51 -15.09 2.07
C ARG A 35 13.23 -14.26 1.98
N ASP A 36 13.31 -13.07 1.38
CA ASP A 36 12.17 -12.17 1.19
C ASP A 36 11.02 -12.95 0.55
N VAL A 37 10.00 -13.25 1.35
CA VAL A 37 8.73 -13.78 0.90
C VAL A 37 7.94 -12.57 0.40
N ASP A 38 8.01 -12.36 -0.91
CA ASP A 38 7.15 -11.45 -1.65
C ASP A 38 6.18 -12.33 -2.45
N GLY A 39 4.89 -12.31 -2.10
CA GLY A 39 4.09 -13.51 -2.29
C GLY A 39 2.68 -13.38 -2.85
N THR A 40 2.01 -12.22 -2.86
CA THR A 40 0.55 -12.27 -3.11
C THR A 40 0.17 -12.47 -4.59
N LEU A 41 0.53 -11.54 -5.49
CA LEU A 41 0.17 -11.63 -6.92
C LEU A 41 1.35 -11.81 -7.87
N THR A 42 2.56 -11.43 -7.44
CA THR A 42 3.76 -11.49 -8.26
C THR A 42 4.92 -11.98 -7.40
N PRO A 43 5.88 -12.73 -7.98
CA PRO A 43 7.14 -12.99 -7.29
C PRO A 43 7.91 -11.69 -7.06
N ALA A 44 8.72 -11.64 -6.00
CA ALA A 44 9.66 -10.55 -5.71
C ALA A 44 10.30 -9.95 -6.97
N ARG A 45 10.01 -8.68 -7.28
CA ARG A 45 10.66 -7.92 -8.36
C ARG A 45 10.47 -8.52 -9.76
N ARG A 46 9.42 -9.33 -9.98
CA ARG A 46 9.07 -9.94 -11.26
C ARG A 46 7.62 -9.64 -11.63
N THR A 47 7.31 -9.79 -12.91
CA THR A 47 5.94 -9.61 -13.45
C THR A 47 5.04 -10.79 -13.06
N ALA A 48 3.73 -10.55 -13.04
CA ALA A 48 2.72 -11.60 -12.88
C ALA A 48 2.90 -12.73 -13.90
N SER A 49 2.66 -13.98 -13.49
CA SER A 49 2.65 -15.13 -14.39
C SER A 49 1.38 -15.13 -15.25
N ALA A 50 1.42 -15.78 -16.42
CA ALA A 50 0.21 -15.93 -17.24
C ALA A 50 -0.89 -16.71 -16.52
N GLU A 51 -0.52 -17.65 -15.63
CA GLU A 51 -1.47 -18.46 -14.88
C GLU A 51 -2.28 -17.62 -13.88
N ILE A 52 -1.63 -16.78 -13.07
CA ILE A 52 -2.36 -15.99 -12.08
C ILE A 52 -3.33 -15.00 -12.74
N LEU A 53 -2.94 -14.43 -13.88
CA LEU A 53 -3.80 -13.52 -14.65
C LEU A 53 -5.01 -14.23 -15.23
N GLU A 54 -4.84 -15.46 -15.70
CA GLU A 54 -5.95 -16.27 -16.19
C GLU A 54 -6.92 -16.62 -15.06
N VAL A 55 -6.40 -17.00 -13.89
CA VAL A 55 -7.23 -17.25 -12.69
C VAL A 55 -7.96 -15.97 -12.27
N LEU A 56 -7.28 -14.82 -12.21
CA LEU A 56 -7.91 -13.54 -11.88
C LEU A 56 -9.03 -13.15 -12.86
N LYS A 57 -8.87 -13.41 -14.16
CA LYS A 57 -9.93 -13.20 -15.16
C LYS A 57 -11.13 -14.10 -14.90
N GLN A 58 -10.90 -15.38 -14.59
CA GLN A 58 -11.97 -16.33 -14.27
C GLN A 58 -12.70 -15.95 -12.97
N VAL A 59 -11.97 -15.49 -11.94
CA VAL A 59 -12.55 -14.96 -10.71
C VAL A 59 -13.37 -13.71 -11.02
N ARG A 60 -12.84 -12.75 -11.80
CA ARG A 60 -13.54 -11.50 -12.14
C ARG A 60 -14.84 -11.72 -12.92
N ALA A 61 -14.91 -12.80 -13.70
CA ALA A 61 -16.15 -13.20 -14.37
C ALA A 61 -17.25 -13.65 -13.39
N LYS A 62 -16.88 -14.06 -12.17
CA LYS A 62 -17.80 -14.50 -11.11
C LYS A 62 -18.01 -13.45 -10.03
N ALA A 63 -16.95 -12.81 -9.55
CA ALA A 63 -16.94 -11.90 -8.39
C ALA A 63 -16.21 -10.60 -8.72
N VAL A 64 -16.13 -9.68 -7.74
CA VAL A 64 -15.41 -8.41 -7.87
C VAL A 64 -13.97 -8.58 -7.42
N ILE A 65 -13.01 -8.02 -8.15
CA ILE A 65 -11.59 -8.08 -7.77
C ILE A 65 -10.97 -6.69 -7.68
N GLY A 66 -10.01 -6.53 -6.77
CA GLY A 66 -9.23 -5.31 -6.66
C GLY A 66 -7.89 -5.51 -5.99
N PHE A 67 -7.01 -4.52 -6.05
CA PHE A 67 -5.75 -4.52 -5.32
C PHE A 67 -5.66 -3.35 -4.34
N VAL A 68 -4.85 -3.52 -3.28
CA VAL A 68 -4.55 -2.49 -2.28
C VAL A 68 -3.06 -2.42 -1.94
N GLY A 69 -2.36 -1.47 -2.56
CA GLY A 69 -0.91 -1.30 -2.40
C GLY A 69 -0.54 0.03 -1.75
N GLY A 70 0.54 0.04 -0.97
CA GLY A 70 1.09 1.27 -0.38
C GLY A 70 1.95 2.09 -1.35
N SER A 71 2.24 1.55 -2.55
CA SER A 71 2.97 2.28 -3.60
C SER A 71 2.03 3.17 -4.42
N ASP A 72 2.60 4.09 -5.19
CA ASP A 72 1.85 4.85 -6.20
C ASP A 72 1.36 3.95 -7.35
N LEU A 73 0.39 4.46 -8.11
CA LEU A 73 -0.23 3.72 -9.21
C LEU A 73 0.76 3.31 -10.31
N PRO A 74 1.70 4.17 -10.77
CA PRO A 74 2.70 3.78 -11.76
C PRO A 74 3.54 2.57 -11.33
N LYS A 75 4.00 2.52 -10.07
CA LYS A 75 4.80 1.41 -9.56
C LYS A 75 4.00 0.12 -9.41
N ILE A 76 2.74 0.20 -8.97
CA ILE A 76 1.85 -0.98 -8.95
C ILE A 76 1.56 -1.46 -10.38
N THR A 77 1.36 -0.52 -11.30
CA THR A 77 1.11 -0.83 -12.72
C THR A 77 2.31 -1.56 -13.33
N GLU A 78 3.55 -1.12 -13.06
CA GLU A 78 4.77 -1.80 -13.52
C GLU A 78 4.86 -3.24 -13.02
N GLN A 79 4.46 -3.50 -11.78
CA GLN A 79 4.48 -4.85 -11.20
C GLN A 79 3.43 -5.78 -11.82
N LEU A 80 2.23 -5.26 -12.05
CA LEU A 80 1.10 -6.03 -12.57
C LEU A 80 1.11 -6.14 -14.11
N ALA A 81 1.79 -5.23 -14.80
CA ALA A 81 1.96 -5.29 -16.25
C ALA A 81 2.89 -6.45 -16.65
N VAL A 82 2.40 -7.34 -17.51
CA VAL A 82 3.23 -8.35 -18.18
C VAL A 82 4.02 -7.68 -19.30
N HIS A 83 5.26 -8.12 -19.50
CA HIS A 83 6.05 -7.82 -20.71
C HIS A 83 5.17 -8.00 -21.97
N GLY A 84 4.83 -6.89 -22.64
CA GLY A 84 4.12 -6.89 -23.92
C GLY A 84 2.76 -6.17 -23.93
N GLN A 85 2.08 -5.96 -22.80
CA GLN A 85 0.81 -5.20 -22.78
C GLN A 85 0.99 -3.67 -22.70
N ASN A 86 2.21 -3.21 -22.39
CA ASN A 86 2.58 -1.79 -22.50
C ASN A 86 2.51 -1.25 -23.94
N ILE A 87 2.40 -2.09 -24.97
CA ILE A 87 2.35 -1.59 -26.36
C ILE A 87 1.01 -0.91 -26.66
N GLN A 88 -0.08 -1.25 -25.96
CA GLN A 88 -1.38 -0.59 -26.18
C GLN A 88 -1.49 0.75 -25.43
N SER A 89 -0.82 0.92 -24.28
CA SER A 89 -0.77 2.18 -23.53
C SER A 89 0.05 3.27 -24.22
N PHE A 90 1.04 2.90 -25.06
CA PHE A 90 1.73 3.85 -25.95
C PHE A 90 0.87 4.33 -27.12
N LEU A 91 -0.17 3.58 -27.51
CA LEU A 91 -1.08 3.95 -28.61
C LEU A 91 -2.31 4.73 -28.13
N ASN A 92 -2.64 4.67 -26.84
CA ASN A 92 -3.72 5.43 -26.24
C ASN A 92 -3.33 5.88 -24.81
N PRO A 93 -2.95 7.15 -24.60
CA PRO A 93 -2.52 7.65 -23.29
C PRO A 93 -3.63 7.65 -22.22
N HIS A 94 -4.87 7.33 -22.60
CA HIS A 94 -6.01 7.16 -21.69
C HIS A 94 -6.32 5.70 -21.34
N HIS A 95 -5.45 4.76 -21.71
CA HIS A 95 -5.66 3.32 -21.47
C HIS A 95 -4.56 2.78 -20.55
N ASN A 96 -4.89 2.58 -19.27
CA ASN A 96 -4.02 1.88 -18.33
C ASN A 96 -4.51 0.42 -18.20
N PRO A 97 -3.77 -0.56 -18.74
CA PRO A 97 -4.24 -1.96 -18.77
C PRO A 97 -4.51 -2.55 -17.38
N VAL A 98 -3.83 -2.06 -16.34
CA VAL A 98 -4.01 -2.54 -14.97
C VAL A 98 -5.33 -2.05 -14.36
N THR A 99 -5.78 -0.84 -14.70
CA THR A 99 -7.09 -0.34 -14.23
C THR A 99 -8.26 -1.01 -14.94
N ASP A 100 -8.01 -1.59 -16.13
CA ASP A 100 -9.02 -2.28 -16.91
C ASP A 100 -9.19 -3.73 -16.45
N ASP A 101 -8.14 -4.36 -15.90
CA ASP A 101 -8.15 -5.75 -15.43
C ASP A 101 -8.72 -5.92 -14.01
N PHE A 102 -8.77 -4.86 -13.21
CA PHE A 102 -9.35 -4.86 -11.86
C PHE A 102 -10.57 -3.95 -11.76
N ASP A 103 -11.50 -4.28 -10.86
CA ASP A 103 -12.68 -3.45 -10.61
C ASP A 103 -12.40 -2.34 -9.60
N PHE A 104 -11.50 -2.60 -8.66
CA PHE A 104 -10.99 -1.63 -7.69
C PHE A 104 -9.46 -1.57 -7.73
N CYS A 105 -8.91 -0.37 -7.88
CA CYS A 105 -7.48 -0.13 -7.82
C CYS A 105 -7.18 0.87 -6.70
N PHE A 106 -6.60 0.39 -5.60
CA PHE A 106 -6.23 1.23 -4.46
C PHE A 106 -4.72 1.38 -4.40
N ALA A 107 -4.24 2.56 -4.79
CA ALA A 107 -2.86 2.99 -4.62
C ALA A 107 -2.72 3.84 -3.35
N GLU A 108 -1.52 3.90 -2.80
CA GLU A 108 -1.24 4.58 -1.52
C GLU A 108 -2.24 4.18 -0.43
N ASN A 109 -2.46 2.88 -0.24
CA ASN A 109 -3.43 2.28 0.70
C ASN A 109 -4.91 2.64 0.45
N GLY A 110 -5.24 3.20 -0.72
CA GLY A 110 -6.60 3.62 -1.10
C GLY A 110 -6.85 5.12 -0.97
N LEU A 111 -5.82 5.92 -0.71
CA LEU A 111 -5.90 7.38 -0.82
C LEU A 111 -6.13 7.82 -2.26
N THR A 112 -5.51 7.11 -3.19
CA THR A 112 -5.80 7.17 -4.63
C THR A 112 -6.58 5.92 -4.97
N ALA A 113 -7.82 6.08 -5.41
CA ALA A 113 -8.75 4.98 -5.64
C ALA A 113 -9.41 5.11 -7.00
N ILE A 114 -9.46 4.00 -7.74
CA ILE A 114 -10.18 3.90 -9.02
C ILE A 114 -11.19 2.77 -8.88
N LYS A 115 -12.43 3.03 -9.30
CA LYS A 115 -13.51 2.05 -9.36
C LYS A 115 -14.01 1.97 -10.80
N LEU A 116 -13.96 0.78 -11.40
CA LEU A 116 -14.45 0.54 -12.76
C LEU A 116 -13.88 1.52 -13.80
N GLY A 117 -12.60 1.88 -13.64
CA GLY A 117 -11.91 2.84 -14.50
C GLY A 117 -12.16 4.32 -14.16
N GLU A 118 -13.05 4.64 -13.22
CA GLU A 118 -13.34 6.00 -12.77
C GLU A 118 -12.58 6.34 -11.47
N GLU A 119 -11.88 7.46 -11.45
CA GLU A 119 -11.21 7.98 -10.25
C GLU A 119 -12.23 8.40 -9.18
N LEU A 120 -12.03 7.94 -7.95
CA LEU A 120 -12.77 8.37 -6.77
C LEU A 120 -12.08 9.57 -6.09
N ASP A 121 -12.81 10.27 -5.23
CA ASP A 121 -12.28 11.40 -4.46
C ASP A 121 -11.00 11.03 -3.70
N SER A 122 -9.90 11.70 -4.06
CA SER A 122 -8.60 11.48 -3.46
C SER A 122 -8.45 12.21 -2.12
N ALA A 123 -7.97 11.47 -1.13
CA ALA A 123 -7.53 12.05 0.13
C ALA A 123 -6.04 12.39 0.05
N SER A 124 -5.64 13.47 0.72
CA SER A 124 -4.25 13.86 0.84
C SER A 124 -3.95 14.34 2.25
N PHE A 125 -2.71 14.16 2.66
CA PHE A 125 -2.25 14.47 4.01
C PHE A 125 -2.57 15.92 4.37
N ILE A 126 -2.33 16.86 3.45
CA ILE A 126 -2.62 18.28 3.67
C ILE A 126 -4.11 18.58 3.80
N LYS A 127 -4.98 17.87 3.06
CA LYS A 127 -6.45 18.01 3.22
C LYS A 127 -6.91 17.49 4.58
N PHE A 128 -6.26 16.46 5.12
CA PHE A 128 -6.56 15.92 6.45
C PHE A 128 -6.09 16.84 7.57
N ILE A 129 -4.80 17.19 7.58
CA ILE A 129 -4.19 17.92 8.70
C ILE A 129 -4.51 19.42 8.64
N GLY A 130 -4.62 20.00 7.44
CA GLY A 130 -4.76 21.43 7.20
C GLY A 130 -3.44 22.19 7.32
N GLU A 131 -3.31 23.29 6.55
CA GLU A 131 -2.08 24.10 6.45
C GLU A 131 -1.61 24.66 7.81
N GLU A 132 -2.51 25.12 8.66
CA GLU A 132 -2.12 25.72 9.95
C GLU A 132 -1.49 24.70 10.91
N LYS A 133 -2.07 23.48 10.99
CA LYS A 133 -1.50 22.41 11.80
C LYS A 133 -0.22 21.88 11.18
N TYR A 134 -0.19 21.71 9.86
CA TYR A 134 0.99 21.27 9.12
C TYR A 134 2.19 22.21 9.32
N LYS A 135 1.99 23.52 9.17
CA LYS A 135 3.02 24.55 9.38
C LYS A 135 3.63 24.48 10.78
N LYS A 136 2.80 24.28 11.82
CA LYS A 136 3.28 24.10 13.20
C LYS A 136 4.15 22.84 13.34
N MET A 137 3.69 21.73 12.76
CA MET A 137 4.41 20.46 12.81
C MET A 137 5.75 20.51 12.08
N VAL A 138 5.77 21.02 10.84
CA VAL A 138 7.01 21.18 10.07
C VAL A 138 7.99 22.10 10.77
N LYS A 139 7.52 23.21 11.36
CA LYS A 139 8.37 24.11 12.14
C LYS A 139 9.04 23.38 13.30
N PHE A 140 8.28 22.59 14.07
CA PHE A 140 8.82 21.78 15.15
C PHE A 140 9.87 20.78 14.65
N ILE A 141 9.55 20.02 13.60
CA ILE A 141 10.45 19.02 13.01
C ILE A 141 11.76 19.67 12.57
N LEU A 142 11.70 20.81 11.87
CA LEU A 142 12.90 21.51 11.40
C LEU A 142 13.77 22.03 12.53
N HIS A 143 13.18 22.57 13.61
CA HIS A 143 13.94 22.97 14.80
C HIS A 143 14.59 21.77 15.49
N TYR A 144 13.82 20.69 15.69
CA TYR A 144 14.34 19.47 16.30
C TYR A 144 15.53 18.91 15.51
N ILE A 145 15.40 18.80 14.19
CA ILE A 145 16.47 18.33 13.31
C ILE A 145 17.67 19.28 13.31
N ALA A 146 17.46 20.60 13.40
CA ALA A 146 18.55 21.56 13.50
C ALA A 146 19.38 21.33 14.77
N ASP A 147 18.73 21.03 15.89
CA ASP A 147 19.35 20.86 17.20
C ASP A 147 19.93 19.46 17.46
N LEU A 148 19.60 18.46 16.62
CA LEU A 148 20.16 17.11 16.73
C LEU A 148 21.70 17.09 16.64
N ASP A 149 22.37 16.52 17.62
CA ASP A 149 23.82 16.32 17.57
C ASP A 149 24.14 14.93 16.99
N ILE A 150 24.20 14.86 15.66
CA ILE A 150 24.48 13.61 14.93
C ILE A 150 25.72 13.77 14.05
N PRO A 151 26.50 12.69 13.83
CA PRO A 151 27.79 12.80 13.12
C PRO A 151 27.68 13.38 11.71
N ILE A 152 26.56 13.11 11.03
CA ILE A 152 26.35 13.44 9.63
C ILE A 152 24.93 13.97 9.43
N LYS A 153 24.83 15.20 8.91
CA LYS A 153 23.58 15.77 8.35
C LYS A 153 23.74 15.99 6.85
N ARG A 154 22.69 15.71 6.08
CA ARG A 154 22.63 15.93 4.63
C ARG A 154 21.46 16.86 4.29
N GLY A 155 20.56 16.43 3.40
CA GLY A 155 19.40 17.22 2.98
C GLY A 155 18.20 16.32 2.64
N THR A 156 17.06 16.94 2.37
CA THR A 156 15.74 16.28 2.26
C THR A 156 15.30 15.65 3.58
N PHE A 157 15.32 16.45 4.65
CA PHE A 157 14.92 16.02 6.00
C PHE A 157 13.43 15.73 6.13
N ILE A 158 12.61 16.44 5.36
CA ILE A 158 11.16 16.23 5.29
C ILE A 158 10.80 16.07 3.83
N GLU A 159 10.34 14.89 3.45
CA GLU A 159 9.78 14.59 2.15
C GLU A 159 8.26 14.56 2.28
N PHE A 160 7.58 15.49 1.62
CA PHE A 160 6.13 15.52 1.58
C PHE A 160 5.62 14.61 0.46
N ARG A 161 4.76 13.65 0.82
CA ARG A 161 4.07 12.75 -0.11
C ARG A 161 2.56 12.99 -0.01
N ASN A 162 1.79 12.43 -0.95
CA ASN A 162 0.35 12.62 -0.97
C ASN A 162 -0.30 12.06 0.32
N GLY A 163 0.10 10.86 0.76
CA GLY A 163 -0.44 10.24 1.97
C GLY A 163 0.23 10.54 3.31
N MET A 164 1.43 11.10 3.29
CA MET A 164 2.29 11.12 4.48
C MET A 164 3.42 12.13 4.35
N ILE A 165 4.12 12.38 5.45
CA ILE A 165 5.48 12.91 5.38
C ILE A 165 6.48 11.84 5.81
N ASN A 166 7.61 11.79 5.12
CA ASN A 166 8.73 10.94 5.50
C ASN A 166 9.85 11.83 6.05
N ILE A 167 10.34 11.50 7.24
CA ILE A 167 11.39 12.27 7.92
C ILE A 167 12.69 11.46 7.85
N GLN A 168 13.72 11.98 7.15
CA GLN A 168 14.94 11.23 6.79
C GLN A 168 16.23 11.80 7.40
N GLU A 169 17.15 10.89 7.76
CA GLU A 169 18.52 11.16 8.20
C GLU A 169 19.51 10.25 7.42
N ARG A 170 20.14 10.75 6.34
CA ARG A 170 20.86 9.89 5.36
C ARG A 170 22.25 9.40 5.79
N ASP A 171 22.50 8.12 5.47
CA ASP A 171 23.71 7.28 5.40
C ASP A 171 24.73 7.29 6.56
N GLU A 172 25.15 6.09 6.97
CA GLU A 172 25.88 5.72 8.20
C GLU A 172 25.11 5.84 9.53
N PHE A 173 23.88 6.37 9.48
CA PHE A 173 23.06 6.64 10.66
C PHE A 173 22.48 5.40 11.35
N GLU A 174 22.20 4.30 10.65
CA GLU A 174 21.49 3.15 11.24
C GLU A 174 22.22 2.55 12.46
N LYS A 175 23.55 2.40 12.38
CA LYS A 175 24.35 1.88 13.50
C LYS A 175 24.30 2.82 14.70
N TYR A 176 24.42 4.11 14.43
CA TYR A 176 24.34 5.15 15.44
C TYR A 176 22.96 5.21 16.09
N ASP A 177 21.89 5.17 15.30
CA ASP A 177 20.50 5.18 15.77
C ASP A 177 20.14 3.96 16.63
N LYS A 178 20.70 2.77 16.34
CA LYS A 178 20.51 1.58 17.18
C LYS A 178 21.04 1.77 18.59
N GLU A 179 22.14 2.51 18.75
CA GLU A 179 22.76 2.77 20.04
C GLU A 179 22.14 3.98 20.75
N SER A 180 21.93 5.08 20.01
CA SER A 180 21.48 6.38 20.53
C SER A 180 19.96 6.56 20.55
N LYS A 181 19.21 5.72 19.83
CA LYS A 181 17.74 5.74 19.71
C LYS A 181 17.17 7.09 19.28
N VAL A 182 17.86 7.79 18.38
CA VAL A 182 17.45 9.12 17.91
C VAL A 182 16.03 9.11 17.32
N ARG A 183 15.74 8.21 16.36
CA ARG A 183 14.41 8.15 15.72
C ARG A 183 13.31 7.80 16.70
N ALA A 184 13.55 6.82 17.57
CA ALA A 184 12.58 6.42 18.57
C ALA A 184 12.28 7.58 19.54
N THR A 185 13.30 8.29 20.00
CA THR A 185 13.14 9.46 20.87
C THR A 185 12.41 10.58 20.14
N PHE A 186 12.77 10.86 18.89
CA PHE A 186 12.11 11.88 18.08
C PHE A 186 10.63 11.57 17.85
N VAL A 187 10.30 10.32 17.53
CA VAL A 187 8.91 9.85 17.40
C VAL A 187 8.13 10.05 18.70
N GLU A 188 8.71 9.75 19.86
CA GLU A 188 8.04 9.95 21.15
C GLU A 188 7.81 11.44 21.45
N GLU A 189 8.76 12.32 21.14
CA GLU A 189 8.56 13.78 21.27
C GLU A 189 7.47 14.29 20.32
N LEU A 190 7.43 13.82 19.08
CA LEU A 190 6.36 14.16 18.13
C LEU A 190 4.99 13.68 18.61
N LYS A 191 4.89 12.46 19.14
CA LYS A 191 3.64 11.93 19.70
C LYS A 191 3.14 12.75 20.88
N LYS A 192 4.05 13.25 21.74
CA LYS A 192 3.69 14.11 22.87
C LYS A 192 3.20 15.48 22.39
N GLU A 193 3.97 16.13 21.50
CA GLU A 193 3.67 17.48 21.03
C GLU A 193 2.40 17.54 20.18
N PHE A 194 2.14 16.51 19.37
CA PHE A 194 1.03 16.45 18.41
C PHE A 194 0.01 15.36 18.73
N ALA A 195 -0.19 15.06 20.02
CA ALA A 195 -1.12 14.02 20.48
C ALA A 195 -2.56 14.23 19.97
N ASP A 196 -2.98 15.47 19.75
CA ASP A 196 -4.31 15.86 19.27
C ASP A 196 -4.44 15.85 17.73
N TYR A 197 -3.37 15.51 16.99
CA TYR A 197 -3.39 15.55 15.52
C TYR A 197 -3.88 14.24 14.90
N GLY A 198 -4.02 13.16 15.68
CA GLY A 198 -4.50 11.88 15.18
C GLY A 198 -3.54 11.23 14.18
N LEU A 199 -2.24 11.25 14.49
CA LEU A 199 -1.17 10.76 13.63
C LEU A 199 -0.57 9.45 14.16
N THR A 200 -0.20 8.58 13.22
CA THR A 200 0.59 7.37 13.40
C THR A 200 2.02 7.62 12.90
N TYR A 201 2.98 7.03 13.60
CA TYR A 201 4.41 7.17 13.33
C TYR A 201 4.99 5.77 13.14
N SER A 202 5.55 5.50 11.96
CA SER A 202 6.12 4.18 11.63
C SER A 202 7.60 4.31 11.30
N ILE A 203 8.45 3.73 12.16
CA ILE A 203 9.89 3.68 11.91
C ILE A 203 10.15 2.60 10.85
N GLY A 204 10.62 3.03 9.68
CA GLY A 204 10.79 2.17 8.52
C GLY A 204 12.18 2.32 7.90
N GLY A 205 12.80 1.19 7.54
CA GLY A 205 14.12 1.18 6.91
C GLY A 205 15.25 1.67 7.81
N GLN A 206 16.37 2.05 7.19
CA GLN A 206 17.62 2.35 7.89
C GLN A 206 17.71 3.78 8.43
N ILE A 207 16.96 4.71 7.83
CA ILE A 207 17.24 6.15 7.93
C ILE A 207 16.02 7.04 8.14
N SER A 208 14.80 6.51 8.17
CA SER A 208 13.61 7.35 8.22
C SER A 208 12.48 6.77 9.05
N PHE A 209 11.43 7.58 9.20
CA PHE A 209 10.14 7.16 9.68
C PHE A 209 9.03 7.94 8.97
N ASP A 210 7.89 7.30 8.77
CA ASP A 210 6.71 7.88 8.14
C ASP A 210 5.77 8.45 9.21
N VAL A 211 5.16 9.60 8.90
CA VAL A 211 4.08 10.21 9.69
C VAL A 211 2.85 10.35 8.81
N PHE A 212 1.78 9.70 9.22
CA PHE A 212 0.51 9.67 8.47
C PHE A 212 -0.68 9.65 9.44
N PRO A 213 -1.89 9.99 8.99
CA PRO A 213 -3.08 9.97 9.84
C PRO A 213 -3.42 8.55 10.31
N ASN A 214 -4.02 8.45 11.49
CA ASN A 214 -4.48 7.16 12.01
C ASN A 214 -5.44 6.46 11.03
N GLY A 215 -5.22 5.17 10.80
CA GLY A 215 -6.03 4.36 9.88
C GLY A 215 -5.76 4.63 8.39
N TRP A 216 -4.61 5.22 8.04
CA TRP A 216 -4.13 5.33 6.65
C TRP A 216 -3.21 4.17 6.26
N ASP A 217 -3.24 3.08 7.01
CA ASP A 217 -2.81 1.75 6.57
C ASP A 217 -3.81 1.18 5.53
N LYS A 218 -3.62 -0.07 5.09
CA LYS A 218 -4.46 -0.68 4.03
C LYS A 218 -5.94 -0.77 4.37
N THR A 219 -6.34 -0.69 5.66
CA THR A 219 -7.75 -0.61 6.06
C THR A 219 -8.42 0.67 5.54
N TYR A 220 -7.67 1.69 5.15
CA TYR A 220 -8.20 2.91 4.54
C TYR A 220 -9.06 2.58 3.31
N ALA A 221 -8.62 1.65 2.46
CA ALA A 221 -9.33 1.24 1.25
C ALA A 221 -10.73 0.67 1.53
N LEU A 222 -10.95 0.06 2.71
CA LEU A 222 -12.23 -0.55 3.07
C LEU A 222 -13.37 0.47 3.11
N ARG A 223 -13.09 1.76 3.36
CA ARG A 223 -14.12 2.83 3.31
C ARG A 223 -14.77 3.01 1.93
N HIS A 224 -14.05 2.64 0.87
CA HIS A 224 -14.55 2.70 -0.50
C HIS A 224 -15.38 1.47 -0.83
N ILE A 225 -15.03 0.33 -0.21
CA ILE A 225 -15.72 -0.95 -0.36
C ILE A 225 -17.03 -1.00 0.43
N GLU A 226 -17.04 -0.46 1.65
CA GLU A 226 -18.24 -0.40 2.51
C GLU A 226 -19.44 0.26 1.83
N LYS A 227 -19.20 1.28 1.00
CA LYS A 227 -20.24 2.00 0.26
C LYS A 227 -21.01 1.12 -0.72
N GLU A 228 -20.42 -0.01 -1.12
CA GLU A 228 -20.97 -0.94 -2.10
C GLU A 228 -21.79 -2.07 -1.48
N ASN A 229 -21.76 -2.22 -0.14
CA ASN A 229 -22.50 -3.26 0.60
C ASN A 229 -22.21 -4.70 0.15
N PHE A 230 -20.94 -5.03 -0.13
CA PHE A 230 -20.53 -6.43 -0.33
C PHE A 230 -20.82 -7.26 0.92
N LYS A 231 -21.23 -8.52 0.73
CA LYS A 231 -21.48 -9.47 1.82
C LYS A 231 -20.18 -10.06 2.36
N GLU A 232 -19.22 -10.31 1.47
CA GLU A 232 -17.94 -10.92 1.81
C GLU A 232 -16.80 -10.10 1.18
N ILE A 233 -15.84 -9.73 2.02
CA ILE A 233 -14.62 -9.04 1.60
C ILE A 233 -13.45 -9.97 1.89
N HIS A 234 -12.94 -10.65 0.88
CA HIS A 234 -11.76 -11.50 1.02
C HIS A 234 -10.52 -10.64 0.84
N PHE A 235 -9.56 -10.75 1.76
CA PHE A 235 -8.27 -10.08 1.62
C PHE A 235 -7.14 -11.11 1.54
N PHE A 236 -6.29 -11.01 0.53
CA PHE A 236 -5.12 -11.88 0.33
C PHE A 236 -3.85 -11.06 0.54
N GLY A 237 -2.96 -11.51 1.43
CA GLY A 237 -1.71 -10.81 1.74
C GLY A 237 -0.62 -11.72 2.27
N ASP A 238 0.63 -11.31 2.06
CA ASP A 238 1.83 -12.07 2.43
C ASP A 238 2.49 -11.59 3.74
N LYS A 239 2.26 -10.34 4.15
CA LYS A 239 2.84 -9.75 5.36
C LYS A 239 1.78 -9.53 6.44
N THR A 240 1.06 -10.59 6.77
CA THR A 240 -0.08 -10.62 7.71
C THR A 240 0.31 -10.87 9.18
N TYR A 241 1.62 -10.94 9.48
CA TYR A 241 2.12 -11.02 10.85
C TYR A 241 2.12 -9.63 11.51
N LYS A 242 2.05 -9.56 12.85
CA LYS A 242 2.06 -8.28 13.59
C LYS A 242 3.28 -7.42 13.21
N GLY A 243 3.03 -6.22 12.68
CA GLY A 243 4.05 -5.30 12.18
C GLY A 243 4.36 -5.43 10.68
N GLY A 244 3.80 -6.43 10.00
CA GLY A 244 3.73 -6.48 8.54
C GLY A 244 2.65 -5.53 8.03
N ASN A 245 2.81 -5.03 6.80
CA ASN A 245 1.94 -3.99 6.25
C ASN A 245 0.59 -4.50 5.70
N ASP A 246 0.31 -5.80 5.82
CA ASP A 246 -1.01 -6.39 5.56
C ASP A 246 -1.74 -6.70 6.87
N TYR A 247 -1.08 -6.58 8.03
CA TYR A 247 -1.62 -7.02 9.31
C TYR A 247 -2.95 -6.36 9.66
N GLU A 248 -3.04 -5.04 9.54
CA GLU A 248 -4.22 -4.29 9.95
C GLU A 248 -5.44 -4.66 9.11
N ILE A 249 -5.29 -4.76 7.78
CA ILE A 249 -6.38 -5.15 6.88
C ILE A 249 -6.74 -6.63 7.02
N TYR A 250 -5.75 -7.51 7.21
CA TYR A 250 -5.97 -8.94 7.42
C TYR A 250 -6.74 -9.24 8.73
N MET A 251 -6.48 -8.47 9.78
CA MET A 251 -7.14 -8.62 11.09
C MET A 251 -8.44 -7.81 11.21
N ASP A 252 -8.79 -6.99 10.21
CA ASP A 252 -9.99 -6.17 10.24
C ASP A 252 -11.24 -7.06 10.17
N SER A 253 -12.18 -6.86 11.10
CA SER A 253 -13.42 -7.65 11.22
C SER A 253 -14.32 -7.62 9.98
N ARG A 254 -14.12 -6.66 9.07
CA ARG A 254 -14.84 -6.56 7.80
C ARG A 254 -14.31 -7.54 6.76
N THR A 255 -13.11 -8.08 6.96
CA THR A 255 -12.44 -8.95 5.99
C THR A 255 -12.41 -10.41 6.43
N ILE A 256 -12.42 -11.29 5.45
CA ILE A 256 -12.03 -12.70 5.55
C ILE A 256 -10.59 -12.77 5.04
N GLY A 257 -9.64 -12.79 5.97
CA GLY A 257 -8.21 -12.74 5.66
C GLY A 257 -7.62 -14.10 5.24
N HIS A 258 -6.89 -14.10 4.13
CA HIS A 258 -6.13 -15.22 3.57
C HIS A 258 -4.64 -14.88 3.60
N ALA A 259 -3.89 -15.56 4.45
CA ALA A 259 -2.44 -15.39 4.51
C ALA A 259 -1.79 -16.30 3.47
N VAL A 260 -1.08 -15.72 2.50
CA VAL A 260 -0.44 -16.44 1.39
C VAL A 260 1.06 -16.26 1.44
N GLN A 261 1.84 -17.27 1.00
CA GLN A 261 3.31 -17.18 0.98
C GLN A 261 3.84 -17.03 -0.44
N SER A 262 3.02 -17.32 -1.45
CA SER A 262 3.41 -17.28 -2.85
C SER A 262 2.22 -17.06 -3.79
N PRO A 263 2.46 -16.61 -5.04
CA PRO A 263 1.38 -16.44 -6.00
C PRO A 263 0.65 -17.77 -6.28
N ASP A 264 1.34 -18.89 -6.13
CA ASP A 264 0.77 -20.23 -6.28
C ASP A 264 -0.22 -20.55 -5.15
N ASP A 265 0.05 -20.10 -3.92
CA ASP A 265 -0.91 -20.22 -2.80
C ASP A 265 -2.15 -19.39 -3.08
N THR A 266 -1.99 -18.15 -3.57
CA THR A 266 -3.12 -17.30 -3.97
C THR A 266 -3.95 -17.98 -5.06
N ILE A 267 -3.31 -18.57 -6.07
CA ILE A 267 -4.01 -19.35 -7.12
C ILE A 267 -4.79 -20.51 -6.49
N HIS A 268 -4.17 -21.26 -5.58
CA HIS A 268 -4.81 -22.40 -4.92
C HIS A 268 -6.04 -22.00 -4.11
N GLU A 269 -5.93 -20.94 -3.31
CA GLU A 269 -7.05 -20.41 -2.52
C GLU A 269 -8.18 -19.89 -3.43
N LEU A 270 -7.85 -19.16 -4.50
CA LEU A 270 -8.85 -18.67 -5.46
C LEU A 270 -9.56 -19.82 -6.19
N LYS A 271 -8.83 -20.83 -6.66
CA LYS A 271 -9.42 -22.02 -7.31
C LYS A 271 -10.35 -22.76 -6.34
N THR A 272 -9.97 -22.85 -5.07
CA THR A 272 -10.79 -23.50 -4.03
C THR A 272 -12.05 -22.69 -3.72
N LEU A 273 -11.91 -21.37 -3.49
CA LEU A 273 -13.00 -20.48 -3.13
C LEU A 273 -14.04 -20.35 -4.25
N PHE A 274 -13.60 -20.28 -5.50
CA PHE A 274 -14.45 -20.05 -6.66
C PHE A 274 -14.75 -21.30 -7.50
N GLN A 275 -14.28 -22.48 -7.07
CA GLN A 275 -14.46 -23.76 -7.78
C GLN A 275 -14.08 -23.63 -9.26
N LEU A 276 -12.83 -23.25 -9.52
CA LEU A 276 -12.25 -23.04 -10.85
C LEU A 276 -11.48 -24.27 -11.34
#